data_AF-A0A0F5L203-F1
#
_entry.id   AF-A0A0F5L203-F1
#
_cell.length_a   1.000
_cell.length_b   1.000
_cell.length_c   1.000
_cell.angle_alpha   90.00
_cell.angle_beta   90.00
_cell.angle_gamma   90.00
#
_symmetry.space_group_name_H-M   'P 1'
#
loop_
_entity.id
_entity.type
_entity.pdbx_description
1 polymer ?
#
loop_
_entity_poly.entity_id
_entity_poly.type
_entity_poly.pdbx_seq_one_letter_code
_entity_poly.pdbx_strand_id
1 'polypeptide(L)' 'MSRQRQPRAILVQRVNFLWYGLPILPILAAFYAAIAGYLPSWVALIAVFAFFMWLFSLLFTLFAVLKRRNKDPRS' A
#
# COMPACT_ATOMS: atom_id res chain seq x y z
N MET A 1 -26.14 6.09 -34.98
CA MET A 1 -24.94 6.74 -34.39
C MET A 1 -24.87 6.41 -32.89
N SER A 2 -24.18 5.34 -32.52
CA SER A 2 -23.96 4.97 -31.11
C SER A 2 -22.77 5.76 -30.56
N ARG A 3 -23.01 6.62 -29.57
CA ARG A 3 -21.94 7.31 -28.82
C ARG A 3 -21.16 6.26 -28.03
N GLN A 4 -20.03 5.80 -28.57
CA GLN A 4 -19.06 5.01 -27.82
C GLN A 4 -18.53 5.89 -26.67
N ARG A 5 -18.98 5.61 -25.45
CA ARG A 5 -18.38 6.15 -24.23
C ARG A 5 -16.99 5.55 -24.14
N GLN A 6 -15.96 6.32 -24.48
CA GLN A 6 -14.59 5.88 -24.29
C GLN A 6 -14.41 5.50 -22.81
N PRO A 7 -13.81 4.33 -22.51
CA PRO A 7 -13.50 3.98 -21.15
C PRO A 7 -12.52 5.02 -20.62
N ARG A 8 -13.01 5.93 -19.75
CA ARG A 8 -12.14 6.79 -18.96
C ARG A 8 -11.30 5.82 -18.14
N ALA A 9 -10.03 5.65 -18.54
CA ALA A 9 -9.03 5.09 -17.67
C ALA A 9 -9.08 5.96 -16.41
N ILE A 10 -9.60 5.39 -15.32
CA ILE A 10 -9.55 6.02 -14.00
C ILE A 10 -8.07 5.94 -13.62
N LEU A 11 -7.26 6.80 -14.24
CA LEU A 11 -5.89 7.03 -13.84
C LEU A 11 -6.05 7.60 -12.43
N VAL A 12 -5.76 6.79 -11.42
CA VAL A 12 -5.79 7.18 -10.02
C VAL A 12 -4.79 8.33 -9.87
N GLN A 13 -5.28 9.56 -10.00
CA GLN A 13 -4.48 10.77 -10.19
C GLN A 13 -3.90 11.26 -8.86
N ARG A 14 -4.43 10.79 -7.73
CA ARG A 14 -3.97 11.15 -6.39
C ARG A 14 -3.91 9.89 -5.53
N VAL A 15 -2.69 9.40 -5.30
CA VAL A 15 -2.42 8.40 -4.27
C VAL A 15 -2.45 9.14 -2.93
N ASN A 16 -3.46 8.87 -2.10
CA ASN A 16 -3.51 9.45 -0.76
C ASN A 16 -2.65 8.60 0.18
N PHE A 17 -1.46 9.11 0.51
CA PHE A 17 -0.49 8.44 1.38
C PHE A 17 -1.02 8.17 2.80
N LEU A 18 -2.06 8.87 3.28
CA LEU A 18 -2.68 8.54 4.57
C LEU A 18 -3.27 7.13 4.58
N TRP A 19 -3.86 6.69 3.46
CA TRP A 19 -4.40 5.33 3.34
C TRP A 19 -3.30 4.26 3.33
N TYR A 20 -2.06 4.64 3.01
CA TYR A 20 -0.93 3.73 3.15
C TYR A 20 -0.56 3.50 4.61
N GLY A 21 -0.78 4.46 5.52
CA GLY A 21 -0.50 4.28 6.94
C GLY A 21 -1.53 3.41 7.67
N LEU A 22 -2.77 3.35 7.19
CA LEU A 22 -3.87 2.63 7.83
C LEU A 22 -3.56 1.13 8.13
N PRO A 23 -2.94 0.36 7.21
CA PRO A 23 -2.65 -1.05 7.43
C PRO A 23 -1.54 -1.30 8.45
N ILE A 24 -0.71 -0.30 8.77
CA ILE A 24 0.38 -0.49 9.74
C ILE A 24 -0.17 -0.73 11.15
N LEU A 25 -1.30 -0.10 11.47
CA LEU A 25 -1.95 -0.19 12.78
C LEU A 25 -2.38 -1.63 13.11
N PRO A 26 -3.18 -2.33 12.28
CA PRO A 26 -3.55 -3.72 12.57
C PRO A 26 -2.35 -4.68 12.54
N ILE A 27 -1.34 -4.44 11.70
CA ILE A 27 -0.12 -5.27 11.66
C ILE A 27 0.64 -5.18 12.99
N LEU A 28 0.86 -3.96 13.48
CA LEU A 28 1.51 -3.71 14.77
C LEU A 28 0.68 -4.24 15.94
N ALA A 29 -0.64 -4.06 15.89
CA ALA A 29 -1.55 -4.59 16.92
C ALA A 29 -1.51 -6.13 16.98
N ALA A 30 -1.53 -6.80 15.84
CA ALA A 30 -1.43 -8.27 15.77
C ALA A 30 -0.08 -8.77 16.29
N PHE A 31 1.02 -8.10 15.90
CA PHE A 31 2.34 -8.43 16.42
C PHE A 31 2.44 -8.25 17.93
N TYR A 32 1.96 -7.12 18.45
CA TYR A 32 1.93 -6.83 19.88
C TYR A 32 1.10 -7.85 20.66
N ALA A 33 -0.10 -8.17 20.16
CA ALA A 33 -0.97 -9.16 20.80
C ALA A 33 -0.34 -10.58 20.78
N ALA A 34 0.44 -10.93 19.77
CA ALA A 34 1.18 -12.19 19.73
C ALA A 34 2.33 -12.24 20.75
N ILE A 35 3.15 -11.19 20.87
CA ILE A 35 4.25 -11.16 21.86
C ILE A 35 3.75 -11.01 23.30
N ALA A 36 2.57 -10.40 23.51
CA ALA A 36 1.92 -10.28 24.80
C ALA A 36 1.20 -11.58 25.24
N GLY A 37 1.20 -12.62 24.40
CA GLY A 37 0.62 -13.93 24.71
C GLY A 37 -0.90 -14.02 24.50
N TYR A 38 -1.55 -13.00 23.94
CA TYR A 38 -2.97 -13.05 23.57
C TYR A 38 -3.22 -13.87 22.30
N LEU A 39 -2.23 -13.97 21.42
CA LEU A 39 -2.29 -14.72 20.16
C LEU A 39 -1.18 -15.79 20.11
N PRO A 40 -1.39 -16.87 19.33
CA PRO A 40 -0.36 -17.87 19.10
C PRO A 40 0.92 -17.28 18.47
N SER A 41 2.06 -17.90 18.76
CA SER A 41 3.39 -17.43 18.32
C SER A 41 3.54 -17.33 16.80
N TRP A 42 2.84 -18.18 16.03
CA TRP A 42 2.86 -18.12 14.57
C TRP A 42 2.23 -16.85 14.00
N VAL A 43 1.33 -16.19 14.76
CA VAL A 43 0.74 -14.91 14.35
C VAL A 43 1.79 -13.81 14.30
N ALA A 44 2.78 -13.84 15.19
CA ALA A 44 3.91 -12.90 15.14
C ALA A 44 4.69 -13.03 13.82
N LEU A 45 4.91 -14.26 13.35
CA LEU A 45 5.59 -14.52 12.07
C LEU A 45 4.78 -13.98 10.89
N ILE A 46 3.46 -14.16 10.89
CA ILE A 46 2.57 -13.61 9.87
C ILE A 46 2.56 -12.08 9.91
N ALA A 47 2.50 -11.49 11.10
CA ALA A 47 2.52 -10.03 11.25
C ALA A 47 3.83 -9.43 10.75
N VAL A 48 4.97 -10.07 11.06
CA VAL A 48 6.28 -9.68 10.52
C VAL A 48 6.31 -9.82 8.99
N PHE A 49 5.84 -10.93 8.44
CA PHE A 49 5.75 -11.12 7.00
C PHE A 49 4.87 -10.05 6.33
N ALA A 50 3.69 -9.79 6.89
CA ALA A 50 2.76 -8.76 6.42
C ALA A 50 3.37 -7.36 6.50
N PHE A 51 4.12 -7.06 7.56
CA PHE A 51 4.86 -5.81 7.71
C PHE A 51 5.86 -5.61 6.58
N PHE A 52 6.68 -6.62 6.28
CA PHE A 52 7.65 -6.54 5.19
C PHE A 52 6.97 -6.41 3.83
N MET A 53 5.92 -7.19 3.56
CA MET A 53 5.14 -7.07 2.32
C MET A 53 4.52 -5.68 2.15
N TRP A 54 3.95 -5.13 3.23
CA TRP A 54 3.41 -3.76 3.24
C TRP A 54 4.52 -2.73 2.97
N LEU A 55 5.69 -2.88 3.60
CA LEU A 55 6.83 -1.99 3.41
C LEU A 55 7.30 -2.01 1.94
N PHE A 56 7.51 -3.20 1.36
CA PHE A 56 7.89 -3.32 -0.06
C PHE A 56 6.84 -2.70 -0.98
N SER A 57 5.55 -2.94 -0.74
CA SER A 57 4.45 -2.33 -1.51
C SER A 57 4.49 -0.80 -1.48
N LEU A 58 4.79 -0.23 -0.30
CA LEU A 58 4.98 1.21 -0.14
C LEU A 58 6.20 1.71 -0.90
N LEU A 59 7.34 1.01 -0.84
CA LEU A 59 8.55 1.36 -1.61
C LEU A 59 8.28 1.31 -3.13
N PHE A 60 7.62 0.27 -3.62
CA PHE A 60 7.26 0.16 -5.04
C PHE A 60 6.33 1.28 -5.47
N THR A 61 5.35 1.64 -4.64
CA THR A 61 4.44 2.75 -4.90
C THR A 61 5.21 4.07 -4.95
N LEU A 62 6.06 4.32 -3.96
CA LEU A 62 6.88 5.54 -3.89
C LEU A 62 7.81 5.64 -5.10
N PHE A 63 8.47 4.53 -5.48
CA PHE A 63 9.32 4.46 -6.66
C PHE A 63 8.53 4.70 -7.95
N ALA A 64 7.34 4.13 -8.09
CA ALA A 64 6.48 4.34 -9.25
C ALA A 64 6.03 5.80 -9.36
N VAL A 65 5.66 6.43 -8.24
CA VAL A 65 5.29 7.85 -8.18
C VAL A 65 6.49 8.73 -8.56
N LEU A 66 7.66 8.46 -7.98
CA LEU A 66 8.88 9.23 -8.26
C LEU A 66 9.33 9.08 -9.72
N LYS A 67 9.28 7.86 -10.27
CA LYS A 67 9.60 7.57 -11.67
C LYS A 67 8.62 8.23 -12.64
N ARG A 68 7.33 8.29 -12.30
CA ARG A 68 6.32 9.01 -13.12
C ARG A 68 6.56 10.52 -13.11
N ARG A 69 6.94 11.09 -11.96
CA ARG A 69 7.28 12.52 -11.84
C ARG A 69 8.44 12.94 -12.77
N ASN A 70 9.42 12.07 -12.99
CA ASN A 70 10.54 12.34 -13.90
C ASN A 70 10.23 12.10 -15.39
N LYS A 71 9.08 11.52 -15.73
CA LYS A 71 8.68 11.18 -17.11
C LYS A 71 7.70 12.17 -17.74
N ASP A 72 7.37 13.26 -17.06
CA ASP A 72 6.67 14.42 -17.64
C ASP A 72 7.68 15.52 -18.05
N PRO A 73 8.22 15.51 -19.29
CA PRO A 73 8.91 16.65 -19.89
C PRO A 73 7.90 17.58 -20.56
N ARG A 74 6.90 18.06 -19.81
CA ARG A 74 6.00 19.14 -20.25
C ARG A 74 5.86 20.19 -19.16
N SER A 75 7.00 20.82 -18.86
CA SER A 75 7.06 22.22 -18.43
C SER A 75 8.02 22.94 -19.37
#